data_AF-A0A351BCZ0-F1
#
_entry.id   AF-A0A351BCZ0-F1
#
_cell.length_a   1.000
_cell.length_b   1.000
_cell.length_c   1.000
_cell.angle_alpha   90.00
_cell.angle_beta   90.00
_cell.angle_gamma   90.00
#
_symmetry.space_group_name_H-M   'P 1'
#
loop_
_entity.id
_entity.type
_entity.pdbx_description
1 polymer ?
#
loop_
_entity_poly.entity_id
_entity_poly.type
_entity_poly.pdbx_seq_one_letter_code
_entity_poly.pdbx_strand_id
1 'polypeptide(L)'
;LMTHFAEADADGGEACIRWQLERFARMISDWPEAAACPVSLANSAAILRYPATAHDWVRPGIMLYGGSPFASEDAASLGLRPVMTLRSTILAVQEIDAGERVGYGGTFVASRPTRVGIVACGYADGYPRHAPGGTPIVVSGQRTRTLGRVSMDMLACDLSELPAAGAGSPVVLWGEGL
;
A
#
# COMPACT_ATOMS: atom_id res chain seq x y z
N LEU A 1 1.78 -26.13 17.36
CA LEU A 1 1.19 -25.07 18.20
C LEU A 1 1.37 -23.71 17.55
N MET A 2 0.37 -22.84 17.63
CA MET A 2 0.40 -21.53 16.98
C MET A 2 -0.25 -20.47 17.87
N THR A 3 0.34 -19.26 17.87
CA THR A 3 -0.35 -18.01 18.20
C THR A 3 0.09 -16.91 17.23
N HIS A 4 -0.45 -15.71 17.35
CA HIS A 4 -0.13 -14.57 16.50
C HIS A 4 0.05 -13.30 17.33
N PHE A 5 1.12 -12.56 17.06
CA PHE A 5 1.37 -11.31 17.75
C PHE A 5 0.42 -10.21 17.26
N ALA A 6 -0.20 -9.51 18.21
CA ALA A 6 -1.18 -8.48 17.92
C ALA A 6 -0.56 -7.10 17.66
N GLU A 7 0.60 -6.83 18.27
CA GLU A 7 1.24 -5.51 18.30
C GLU A 7 2.72 -5.59 17.91
N ALA A 8 3.10 -6.57 17.07
CA ALA A 8 4.49 -6.69 16.61
C ALA A 8 4.91 -5.51 15.72
N ASP A 9 3.95 -4.82 15.11
CA ASP A 9 4.11 -3.64 14.26
C ASP A 9 3.97 -2.32 15.01
N ALA A 10 3.39 -2.32 16.21
CA ALA A 10 3.18 -1.12 17.00
C ALA A 10 4.48 -0.60 17.64
N ASP A 11 4.60 0.72 17.71
CA ASP A 11 5.64 1.36 18.53
C ASP A 11 5.36 1.08 20.01
N GLY A 12 6.36 0.57 20.74
CA GLY A 12 6.18 0.19 22.15
C GLY A 12 5.49 -1.17 22.36
N GLY A 13 5.35 -1.98 21.31
CA GLY A 13 4.68 -3.30 21.37
C GLY A 13 5.35 -4.35 22.26
N GLU A 14 6.57 -4.09 22.77
CA GLU A 14 7.36 -5.04 23.56
C GLU A 14 6.60 -5.62 24.76
N ALA A 15 5.80 -4.78 25.43
CA ALA A 15 5.00 -5.20 26.57
C ALA A 15 3.93 -6.23 26.17
N CYS A 16 3.25 -6.00 25.04
CA CYS A 16 2.25 -6.92 24.49
C CYS A 16 2.92 -8.21 24.01
N ILE A 17 4.03 -8.13 23.29
CA ILE A 17 4.80 -9.30 22.83
C ILE A 17 5.22 -10.17 24.01
N ARG A 18 5.81 -9.58 25.05
CA ARG A 18 6.22 -10.32 26.27
C ARG A 18 5.02 -10.98 26.94
N TRP A 19 3.91 -10.26 27.09
CA TRP A 19 2.70 -10.81 27.68
C TRP A 19 2.14 -12.00 26.88
N GLN A 20 2.13 -11.91 25.54
CA GLN A 20 1.68 -13.01 24.68
C GLN A 20 2.61 -14.23 24.77
N LEU A 21 3.93 -14.01 24.84
CA LEU A 21 4.92 -15.07 25.03
C LEU A 21 4.74 -15.78 26.39
N GLU A 22 4.61 -15.03 27.49
CA GLU A 22 4.40 -15.58 28.82
C GLU A 22 3.09 -16.38 28.91
N ARG A 23 2.03 -15.94 28.21
CA ARG A 23 0.76 -16.66 28.16
C ARG A 23 0.88 -17.94 27.34
N PHE A 24 1.57 -17.89 26.21
CA PHE A 24 1.81 -19.06 25.37
C PHE A 24 2.67 -20.09 26.11
N ALA A 25 3.73 -19.66 26.80
CA ALA A 25 4.59 -20.53 27.60
C ALA A 25 3.81 -21.23 28.73
N ARG A 26 2.97 -20.49 29.47
CA ARG A 26 2.11 -21.08 30.52
C ARG A 26 1.17 -22.15 29.98
N MET A 27 0.51 -21.87 28.85
CA MET A 27 -0.38 -22.83 28.20
C MET A 27 0.34 -24.14 27.84
N ILE A 28 1.60 -24.05 27.37
CA ILE A 28 2.38 -25.24 27.01
C ILE A 28 2.86 -25.99 28.25
N SER A 29 3.27 -25.30 29.31
CA SER A 29 3.70 -25.93 30.56
C SER A 29 2.60 -26.81 31.17
N ASP A 30 1.33 -26.43 31.01
CA ASP A 30 0.18 -27.20 31.49
C ASP A 30 -0.27 -28.30 30.51
N TRP A 31 0.41 -28.46 29.36
CA TRP A 31 0.07 -29.43 28.32
C TRP A 31 1.32 -30.23 27.84
N PRO A 32 1.73 -31.27 28.59
CA PRO A 32 2.98 -32.00 28.34
C PRO A 32 3.09 -32.61 26.93
N GLU A 33 2.00 -33.12 26.36
CA GLU A 33 1.98 -33.70 25.01
C GLU A 33 2.28 -32.65 23.94
N ALA A 34 2.01 -31.37 24.23
CA ALA A 34 2.26 -30.27 23.31
C ALA A 34 3.75 -29.92 23.19
N ALA A 35 4.59 -30.34 24.15
CA ALA A 35 6.02 -30.06 24.15
C ALA A 35 6.75 -30.66 22.93
N ALA A 36 6.20 -31.71 22.32
CA ALA A 36 6.75 -32.33 21.11
C ALA A 36 6.20 -31.70 19.81
N CYS A 37 5.24 -30.79 19.89
CA CYS A 37 4.64 -30.17 18.71
C CYS A 37 5.46 -28.97 18.21
N PRO A 38 5.66 -28.81 16.89
CA PRO A 38 6.32 -27.62 16.33
C PRO A 38 5.58 -26.33 16.70
N VAL A 39 6.31 -25.25 16.93
CA VAL A 39 5.82 -23.94 17.37
C VAL A 39 5.92 -22.90 16.25
N SER A 40 4.88 -22.09 16.10
CA SER A 40 4.86 -20.97 15.16
C SER A 40 4.23 -19.71 15.76
N LEU A 41 5.00 -18.62 15.84
CA LEU A 41 4.57 -17.36 16.47
C LEU A 41 4.74 -16.15 15.55
N ALA A 42 5.93 -16.00 14.98
CA ALA A 42 6.35 -14.77 14.31
C ALA A 42 5.65 -14.55 12.96
N ASN A 43 5.02 -13.39 12.82
CA ASN A 43 4.51 -12.82 11.57
C ASN A 43 5.56 -11.87 10.94
N SER A 44 5.24 -11.19 9.83
CA SER A 44 6.19 -10.28 9.15
C SER A 44 6.85 -9.27 10.10
N ALA A 45 6.05 -8.60 10.94
CA ALA A 45 6.54 -7.59 11.86
C ALA A 45 7.47 -8.21 12.93
N ALA A 46 7.07 -9.34 13.49
CA ALA A 46 7.87 -10.03 14.51
C ALA A 46 9.18 -10.61 13.95
N ILE A 47 9.19 -11.11 12.70
CA ILE A 47 10.41 -11.56 12.03
C ILE A 47 11.44 -10.43 11.94
N LEU A 48 10.98 -9.21 11.62
CA LEU A 48 11.85 -8.04 11.43
C LEU A 48 12.27 -7.40 12.75
N ARG A 49 11.34 -7.18 13.69
CA ARG A 49 11.58 -6.41 14.92
C ARG A 49 11.94 -7.27 16.14
N TYR A 50 11.46 -8.51 16.17
CA TYR A 50 11.62 -9.44 17.31
C TYR A 50 12.14 -10.80 16.85
N PRO A 51 13.32 -10.89 16.21
CA PRO A 51 13.83 -12.13 15.61
C PRO A 51 13.98 -13.28 16.62
N ALA A 52 14.14 -12.98 17.91
CA ALA A 52 14.17 -13.97 18.99
C ALA A 52 12.84 -14.73 19.17
N THR A 53 11.73 -14.26 18.56
CA THR A 53 10.42 -14.93 18.56
C THR A 53 10.26 -15.93 17.41
N ALA A 54 11.28 -16.07 16.56
CA ALA A 54 11.34 -17.15 15.58
C ALA A 54 11.46 -18.50 16.31
N HIS A 55 10.70 -19.49 15.85
CA HIS A 55 10.67 -20.86 16.36
C HIS A 55 10.75 -21.83 15.17
N ASP A 56 10.21 -23.05 15.29
CA ASP A 56 10.24 -24.06 14.24
C ASP A 56 9.69 -23.55 12.90
N TRP A 57 8.66 -22.69 12.95
CA TRP A 57 8.08 -22.07 11.76
C TRP A 57 7.80 -20.58 11.95
N VAL A 58 8.19 -19.78 10.96
CA VAL A 58 7.79 -18.37 10.83
C VAL A 58 6.73 -18.20 9.74
N ARG A 59 5.94 -17.13 9.81
CA ARG A 59 4.80 -16.87 8.90
C ARG A 59 4.89 -15.48 8.26
N PRO A 60 5.88 -15.25 7.39
CA PRO A 60 5.99 -13.97 6.68
C PRO A 60 4.78 -13.83 5.74
N GLY A 61 4.06 -12.72 5.89
CA GLY A 61 2.92 -12.34 5.06
C GLY A 61 3.32 -11.19 4.14
N ILE A 62 2.94 -9.96 4.52
CA ILE A 62 3.16 -8.75 3.72
C ILE A 62 4.63 -8.55 3.26
N MET A 63 5.62 -8.96 4.08
CA MET A 63 7.03 -8.81 3.74
C MET A 63 7.47 -9.67 2.54
N LEU A 64 6.81 -10.82 2.29
CA LEU A 64 7.08 -11.64 1.10
C LEU A 64 6.73 -10.91 -0.19
N TYR A 65 5.75 -10.02 -0.13
CA TYR A 65 5.28 -9.23 -1.27
C TYR A 65 5.99 -7.87 -1.38
N GLY A 66 6.99 -7.64 -0.53
CA GLY A 66 7.75 -6.41 -0.51
C GLY A 66 7.06 -5.24 0.17
N GLY A 67 6.03 -5.49 0.98
CA GLY A 67 5.37 -4.44 1.76
C GLY A 67 5.91 -4.38 3.19
N SER A 68 6.04 -3.17 3.71
CA SER A 68 6.38 -2.96 5.11
C SER A 68 5.19 -3.36 6.00
N PRO A 69 5.41 -4.10 7.09
CA PRO A 69 4.39 -4.31 8.09
C PRO A 69 4.25 -3.11 9.05
N PHE A 70 5.10 -2.09 8.96
CA PHE A 70 5.12 -0.94 9.87
C PHE A 70 4.56 0.30 9.17
N ALA A 71 3.77 1.11 9.89
CA ALA A 71 3.24 2.36 9.36
C ALA A 71 4.31 3.48 9.26
N SER A 72 5.37 3.40 10.07
CA SER A 72 6.41 4.42 10.22
C SER A 72 7.69 4.12 9.43
N GLU A 73 7.81 2.94 8.83
CA GLU A 73 9.03 2.50 8.14
C GLU A 73 8.70 2.04 6.71
N ASP A 74 9.45 2.55 5.74
CA ASP A 74 9.29 2.18 4.34
C ASP A 74 9.81 0.76 4.07
N ALA A 75 9.20 0.05 3.12
CA ALA A 75 9.63 -1.30 2.76
C ALA A 75 11.11 -1.35 2.31
N ALA A 76 11.59 -0.29 1.64
CA ALA A 76 12.96 -0.21 1.16
C ALA A 76 14.00 -0.13 2.29
N SER A 77 13.71 0.54 3.42
CA SER A 77 14.64 0.59 4.55
C SER A 77 14.80 -0.77 5.24
N LEU A 78 13.81 -1.65 5.07
CA LEU A 78 13.80 -3.04 5.54
C LEU A 78 14.45 -4.01 4.54
N GLY A 79 14.99 -3.51 3.42
CA GLY A 79 15.56 -4.33 2.35
C GLY A 79 14.53 -5.12 1.54
N LEU A 80 13.24 -4.77 1.67
CA LEU A 80 12.15 -5.44 0.96
C LEU A 80 11.98 -4.84 -0.44
N ARG A 81 11.66 -5.69 -1.42
CA ARG A 81 11.46 -5.29 -2.82
C ARG A 81 10.00 -5.49 -3.22
N PRO A 82 9.28 -4.43 -3.64
CA PRO A 82 7.87 -4.54 -4.00
C PRO A 82 7.69 -5.50 -5.18
N VAL A 83 6.74 -6.42 -5.06
CA VAL A 83 6.47 -7.44 -6.09
C VAL A 83 5.36 -6.99 -7.05
N MET A 84 4.36 -6.25 -6.56
CA MET A 84 3.20 -5.84 -7.33
C MET A 84 3.41 -4.47 -7.99
N THR A 85 3.06 -4.38 -9.28
CA THR A 85 2.94 -3.10 -9.99
C THR A 85 1.57 -3.02 -10.64
N LEU A 86 0.75 -2.03 -10.24
CA LEU A 86 -0.54 -1.79 -10.86
C LEU A 86 -0.38 -0.80 -12.01
N ARG A 87 -0.67 -1.27 -13.23
CA ARG A 87 -0.57 -0.50 -14.47
C ARG A 87 -1.93 -0.27 -15.10
N SER A 88 -2.06 0.84 -15.81
CA SER A 88 -3.24 1.22 -16.60
C SER A 88 -2.78 2.09 -17.79
N THR A 89 -3.71 2.76 -18.46
CA THR A 89 -3.47 3.66 -19.58
C THR A 89 -4.39 4.88 -19.52
N ILE A 90 -3.98 5.98 -20.16
CA ILE A 90 -4.85 7.12 -20.42
C ILE A 90 -5.88 6.75 -21.49
N LEU A 91 -7.17 6.92 -21.20
CA LEU A 91 -8.28 6.74 -22.14
C LEU A 91 -8.49 7.97 -23.01
N ALA A 92 -8.42 9.15 -22.41
CA ALA A 92 -8.72 10.41 -23.05
C ALA A 92 -7.96 11.57 -22.38
N VAL A 93 -7.81 12.66 -23.13
CA VAL A 93 -7.30 13.94 -22.60
C VAL A 93 -8.37 14.99 -22.80
N GLN A 94 -8.60 15.80 -21.77
CA GLN A 94 -9.46 16.98 -21.80
C GLN A 94 -8.61 18.21 -21.48
N GLU A 95 -9.00 19.36 -21.99
CA GLU A 95 -8.42 20.65 -21.62
C GLU A 95 -9.48 21.43 -20.85
N ILE A 96 -9.09 21.99 -19.70
CA ILE A 96 -9.98 22.81 -18.87
C ILE A 96 -9.30 24.13 -18.52
N ASP A 97 -10.09 25.19 -18.42
CA ASP A 97 -9.68 26.53 -18.05
C ASP A 97 -9.60 26.72 -16.53
N ALA A 98 -8.99 27.83 -16.12
CA ALA A 98 -8.98 28.23 -14.72
C ALA A 98 -10.42 28.44 -14.20
N GLY A 99 -10.72 27.89 -13.01
CA GLY A 99 -12.03 27.91 -12.37
C GLY A 99 -12.89 26.68 -12.65
N GLU A 100 -12.56 25.87 -13.66
CA GLU A 100 -13.27 24.63 -13.95
C GLU A 100 -12.92 23.52 -12.94
N ARG A 101 -13.81 22.52 -12.83
CA ARG A 101 -13.79 21.54 -11.74
C ARG A 101 -13.74 20.12 -12.26
N VAL A 102 -13.07 19.22 -11.53
CA VAL A 102 -12.91 17.80 -11.90
C VAL A 102 -13.52 16.86 -10.87
N GLY A 103 -14.24 15.85 -11.36
CA GLY A 103 -14.75 14.72 -10.59
C GLY A 103 -15.96 15.03 -9.71
N TYR A 104 -16.47 13.99 -9.02
CA TYR A 104 -17.65 14.13 -8.16
C TYR A 104 -17.44 15.15 -7.06
N GLY A 105 -18.44 16.03 -6.90
CA GLY A 105 -18.40 17.14 -5.95
C GLY A 105 -17.40 18.24 -6.30
N GLY A 106 -16.71 18.16 -7.46
CA GLY A 106 -15.76 19.15 -7.97
C GLY A 106 -14.67 19.52 -6.96
N THR A 107 -14.08 18.51 -6.32
CA THR A 107 -13.10 18.72 -5.24
C THR A 107 -11.77 19.27 -5.72
N PHE A 108 -11.46 19.11 -7.01
CA PHE A 108 -10.39 19.85 -7.67
C PHE A 108 -11.00 21.03 -8.44
N VAL A 109 -10.36 22.19 -8.34
CA VAL A 109 -10.64 23.39 -9.13
C VAL A 109 -9.34 23.81 -9.80
N ALA A 110 -9.34 23.95 -11.11
CA ALA A 110 -8.17 24.34 -11.87
C ALA A 110 -7.79 25.79 -11.54
N SER A 111 -6.53 26.04 -11.18
CA SER A 111 -6.02 27.40 -10.95
C SER A 111 -5.46 28.06 -12.22
N ARG A 112 -5.31 27.27 -13.29
CA ARG A 112 -4.76 27.65 -14.60
C ARG A 112 -5.31 26.70 -15.67
N PRO A 113 -5.14 27.02 -16.97
CA PRO A 113 -5.35 26.03 -18.03
C PRO A 113 -4.62 24.73 -17.72
N THR A 114 -5.37 23.63 -17.69
CA THR A 114 -4.94 22.31 -17.19
C THR A 114 -5.30 21.25 -18.23
N ARG A 115 -4.32 20.39 -18.56
CA ARG A 115 -4.58 19.17 -19.35
C ARG A 115 -4.91 18.04 -18.40
N VAL A 116 -6.10 17.46 -18.53
CA VAL A 116 -6.61 16.40 -17.67
C VAL A 116 -6.59 15.07 -18.40
N GLY A 117 -5.81 14.12 -17.89
CA GLY A 117 -5.81 12.74 -18.37
C GLY A 117 -6.84 11.90 -17.64
N ILE A 118 -7.65 11.13 -18.37
CA ILE A 118 -8.59 10.16 -17.79
C ILE A 118 -7.93 8.78 -17.82
N VAL A 119 -7.73 8.17 -16.67
CA VAL A 119 -7.07 6.86 -16.51
C VAL A 119 -8.13 5.76 -16.45
N ALA A 120 -7.87 4.63 -17.13
CA ALA A 120 -8.70 3.41 -17.11
C ALA A 120 -8.54 2.62 -15.80
N CYS A 121 -8.92 3.22 -14.68
CA CYS A 121 -8.92 2.56 -13.38
C CYS A 121 -9.78 3.36 -12.39
N GLY A 122 -10.59 2.66 -11.61
CA GLY A 122 -11.35 3.24 -10.52
C GLY A 122 -11.49 2.30 -9.33
N TYR A 123 -12.43 2.62 -8.45
CA TYR A 123 -12.62 1.82 -7.23
C TYR A 123 -13.25 0.45 -7.47
N ALA A 124 -13.88 0.21 -8.62
CA ALA A 124 -14.34 -1.12 -9.01
C ALA A 124 -13.17 -2.08 -9.32
N ASP A 125 -12.02 -1.53 -9.74
CA ASP A 125 -10.79 -2.30 -9.96
C ASP A 125 -9.98 -2.50 -8.66
N GLY A 126 -10.43 -1.91 -7.55
CA GLY A 126 -9.75 -1.94 -6.25
C GLY A 126 -8.91 -0.70 -5.93
N TYR A 127 -8.86 0.32 -6.80
CA TYR A 127 -8.16 1.56 -6.47
C TYR A 127 -8.91 2.34 -5.36
N PRO A 128 -8.27 2.82 -4.28
CA PRO A 128 -9.00 3.33 -3.14
C PRO A 128 -9.82 4.58 -3.46
N ARG A 129 -11.14 4.52 -3.26
CA ARG A 129 -12.03 5.69 -3.43
C ARG A 129 -11.65 6.87 -2.51
N HIS A 130 -11.04 6.57 -1.36
CA HIS A 130 -10.62 7.56 -0.38
C HIS A 130 -9.23 8.14 -0.67
N ALA A 131 -8.55 7.72 -1.74
CA ALA A 131 -7.31 8.36 -2.18
C ALA A 131 -7.59 9.85 -2.43
N PRO A 132 -6.91 10.78 -1.73
CA PRO A 132 -7.16 12.20 -1.90
C PRO A 132 -6.71 12.68 -3.28
N GLY A 133 -7.30 13.78 -3.76
CA GLY A 133 -6.73 14.51 -4.90
C GLY A 133 -5.29 14.91 -4.59
N GLY A 134 -4.40 14.83 -5.57
CA GLY A 134 -2.97 15.02 -5.36
C GLY A 134 -2.18 13.73 -5.10
N THR A 135 -2.84 12.57 -5.00
CA THR A 135 -2.16 11.27 -4.84
C THR A 135 -1.21 11.04 -6.01
N PRO A 136 0.06 10.67 -5.78
CA PRO A 136 1.05 10.54 -6.83
C PRO A 136 0.79 9.32 -7.70
N ILE A 137 0.97 9.48 -9.02
CA ILE A 137 0.97 8.42 -10.02
C ILE A 137 2.07 8.71 -11.04
N VAL A 138 2.35 7.78 -11.96
CA VAL A 138 3.32 7.98 -13.04
C VAL A 138 2.63 7.81 -14.39
N VAL A 139 2.84 8.74 -15.31
CA VAL A 139 2.34 8.67 -16.69
C VAL A 139 3.53 8.79 -17.64
N SER A 140 3.70 7.82 -18.54
CA SER A 140 4.84 7.76 -19.47
C SER A 140 6.21 7.93 -18.77
N GLY A 141 6.37 7.29 -17.60
CA GLY A 141 7.61 7.36 -16.80
C GLY A 141 7.80 8.67 -16.04
N GLN A 142 6.88 9.63 -16.12
CA GLN A 142 6.96 10.91 -15.42
C GLN A 142 5.92 10.99 -14.30
N ARG A 143 6.36 11.36 -13.09
CA ARG A 143 5.48 11.48 -11.93
C ARG A 143 4.54 12.66 -12.09
N THR A 144 3.27 12.43 -11.80
CA THR A 144 2.21 13.43 -11.71
C THR A 144 1.27 13.08 -10.56
N ARG A 145 0.06 13.61 -10.55
CA ARG A 145 -0.92 13.47 -9.47
C ARG A 145 -2.34 13.26 -9.98
N THR A 146 -3.16 12.61 -9.16
CA THR A 146 -4.60 12.52 -9.38
C THR A 146 -5.30 13.87 -9.19
N LEU A 147 -6.40 14.08 -9.90
CA LEU A 147 -7.25 15.25 -9.83
C LEU A 147 -8.67 14.85 -9.40
N GLY A 148 -9.19 15.51 -8.37
CA GLY A 148 -10.53 15.25 -7.86
C GLY A 148 -10.67 13.86 -7.24
N ARG A 149 -11.91 13.34 -7.20
CA ARG A 149 -12.23 12.04 -6.58
C ARG A 149 -12.10 10.91 -7.60
N VAL A 150 -11.64 9.75 -7.13
CA VAL A 150 -11.70 8.47 -7.85
C VAL A 150 -13.16 8.08 -8.09
N SER A 151 -13.50 7.75 -9.34
CA SER A 151 -14.82 7.26 -9.77
C SER A 151 -14.83 5.72 -9.86
N MET A 152 -15.96 5.13 -10.28
CA MET A 152 -16.12 3.66 -10.30
C MET A 152 -15.09 2.99 -11.21
N ASP A 153 -14.98 3.46 -12.45
CA ASP A 153 -14.15 2.84 -13.49
C ASP A 153 -13.00 3.75 -13.96
N MET A 154 -12.94 4.98 -13.44
CA MET A 154 -12.01 6.00 -13.91
C MET A 154 -11.50 6.90 -12.78
N LEU A 155 -10.30 7.44 -12.98
CA LEU A 155 -9.74 8.54 -12.21
C LEU A 155 -9.11 9.57 -13.14
N ALA A 156 -9.03 10.82 -12.72
CA ALA A 156 -8.41 11.89 -13.48
C ALA A 156 -7.01 12.20 -12.96
N CYS A 157 -6.12 12.68 -13.82
CA CYS A 157 -4.75 13.07 -13.48
C CYS A 157 -4.29 14.32 -14.24
N ASP A 158 -3.28 14.99 -13.71
CA ASP A 158 -2.70 16.20 -14.29
C ASP A 158 -1.67 15.83 -15.38
N LEU A 159 -1.90 16.27 -16.61
CA LEU A 159 -0.97 16.08 -17.74
C LEU A 159 -0.36 17.41 -18.20
N SER A 160 -0.52 18.48 -17.42
CA SER A 160 -0.14 19.83 -17.86
C SER A 160 1.36 19.97 -18.10
N GLU A 161 2.18 19.28 -17.30
CA GLU A 161 3.65 19.24 -17.45
C GLU A 161 4.12 18.07 -18.32
N LEU A 162 3.19 17.31 -18.93
CA LEU A 162 3.46 16.10 -19.71
C LEU A 162 2.91 16.25 -21.14
N PRO A 163 3.48 17.14 -21.97
CA PRO A 163 2.93 17.47 -23.29
C PRO A 163 2.89 16.28 -24.26
N ALA A 164 3.81 15.33 -24.11
CA ALA A 164 3.86 14.11 -24.92
C ALA A 164 2.83 13.04 -24.48
N ALA A 165 2.23 13.17 -23.30
CA ALA A 165 1.23 12.23 -22.81
C ALA A 165 -0.13 12.46 -23.47
N GLY A 166 -0.77 11.37 -23.88
CA GLY A 166 -2.05 11.34 -24.59
C GLY A 166 -2.80 10.03 -24.37
N ALA A 167 -3.88 9.80 -25.13
CA ALA A 167 -4.58 8.51 -25.11
C ALA A 167 -3.61 7.36 -25.44
N GLY A 168 -3.70 6.26 -24.69
CA GLY A 168 -2.80 5.11 -24.77
C GLY A 168 -1.50 5.25 -23.97
N SER A 169 -1.16 6.44 -23.44
CA SER A 169 0.03 6.61 -22.59
C SER A 169 -0.04 5.67 -21.37
N PRO A 170 1.05 4.95 -21.04
CA PRO A 170 1.08 4.01 -19.93
C PRO A 170 1.02 4.77 -18.60
N VAL A 171 0.30 4.18 -17.63
CA VAL A 171 0.13 4.71 -16.28
C VAL A 171 0.58 3.66 -15.27
N VAL A 172 1.33 4.07 -14.24
CA VAL A 172 1.61 3.27 -13.05
C VAL A 172 0.96 3.94 -11.84
N LEU A 173 0.10 3.19 -11.16
CA LEU A 173 -0.65 3.65 -9.99
C LEU A 173 0.09 3.34 -8.68
N TRP A 174 0.79 2.21 -8.63
CA TRP A 174 1.79 1.88 -7.61
C TRP A 174 2.75 0.81 -8.12
N GLY A 175 3.91 0.68 -7.48
CA GLY A 175 4.93 -0.32 -7.79
C GLY A 175 6.12 0.28 -8.53
N GLU A 176 6.71 -0.49 -9.44
CA GLU A 176 7.93 -0.12 -10.14
C GLU A 176 7.75 1.17 -10.96
N GLY A 177 8.58 2.18 -10.68
CA GLY A 177 8.62 3.46 -11.40
C GLY A 177 7.97 4.64 -10.67
N LEU A 178 7.38 4.43 -9.49
CA LEU A 178 6.81 5.47 -8.62
C LEU A 178 7.72 5.78 -7.41
#